data_AF-A0A4Y1YT31-F1
#
_entry.id   AF-A0A4Y1YT31-F1
#
_cell.length_a   1.000
_cell.length_b   1.000
_cell.length_c   1.000
_cell.angle_alpha   90.00
_cell.angle_beta   90.00
_cell.angle_gamma   90.00
#
_symmetry.space_group_name_H-M   'P 1'
#
loop_
_entity.id
_entity.type
_entity.pdbx_description
1 polymer ?
#
loop_
_entity_poly.entity_id
_entity_poly.type
_entity_poly.pdbx_seq_one_letter_code
_entity_poly.pdbx_strand_id
1 'polypeptide(L)'
;MSVAVAEVKVETQVVIKNPVSKSKRWLPLTLVLAVSYGLVLANFPIDVFKDRDNYLNYVLNSDIILSINASAGLLTLFANEPLWLLLNTLMKQVFEPEQAIRFYIFMSATTFSFLFLRKDPGNIVWLVLFLFVPQIVKNYIIHLRQGVAISIFFIGWTLVGGKKRWMVMMLTPFIHASFFFVLILLVLNKFTTRLRLSGVLRISVFFVAGLLFTLSVGYLAAAVGARQANEYAFSAEGISGLGFIFWLTILFVFIFQGASFIKRYSFEVFVLIFYLCAYFFIEVSGRVFESTLFIVLLAGLTMKGWGKLAFLSSILFYSVFSYALRFDQPWLGFGV
;
A
#
# COMPACT_ATOMS: atom_id res chain seq x y z
N MET A 1 29.44 42.65 -20.94
CA MET A 1 29.02 41.96 -19.71
C MET A 1 27.97 40.92 -20.08
N SER A 2 28.40 39.67 -20.26
CA SER A 2 27.53 38.54 -20.57
C SER A 2 27.01 37.97 -19.25
N VAL A 3 25.70 38.09 -19.03
CA VAL A 3 25.03 37.47 -17.89
C VAL A 3 24.89 35.99 -18.23
N ALA A 4 25.82 35.18 -17.72
CA ALA A 4 25.71 33.73 -17.74
C ALA A 4 24.45 33.35 -16.95
N VAL A 5 23.37 33.04 -17.68
CA VAL A 5 22.21 32.34 -17.14
C VAL A 5 22.72 30.95 -16.77
N ALA A 6 23.10 30.79 -15.51
CA ALA A 6 23.32 29.48 -14.94
C ALA A 6 22.01 28.70 -15.10
N GLU A 7 21.98 27.79 -16.07
CA GLU A 7 21.03 26.69 -16.07
C GLU A 7 21.21 25.97 -14.74
N VAL A 8 20.40 26.37 -13.76
CA VAL A 8 20.16 25.56 -12.58
C VAL A 8 19.55 24.29 -13.15
N LYS A 9 20.38 23.27 -13.34
CA LYS A 9 19.95 21.88 -13.30
C LYS A 9 19.24 21.73 -11.95
N VAL A 10 17.96 22.05 -11.95
CA VAL A 10 16.98 21.53 -11.00
C VAL A 10 16.83 20.07 -11.39
N GLU A 11 17.94 19.34 -11.23
CA GLU A 11 17.95 17.92 -11.04
C GLU A 11 16.89 17.72 -9.98
N THR A 12 15.82 17.06 -10.40
CA THR A 12 14.56 16.99 -9.69
C THR A 12 14.78 16.08 -8.49
N GLN A 13 15.57 16.55 -7.51
CA GLN A 13 15.99 15.89 -6.27
C GLN A 13 14.84 15.84 -5.25
N VAL A 14 13.60 15.76 -5.75
CA VAL A 14 12.47 15.20 -5.02
C VAL A 14 12.34 13.71 -5.40
N VAL A 15 13.47 13.07 -5.75
CA VAL A 15 13.61 11.62 -5.66
C VAL A 15 14.01 11.37 -4.22
N ILE A 16 13.02 11.01 -3.41
CA ILE A 16 13.10 10.47 -2.04
C ILE A 16 14.53 9.99 -1.72
N LYS A 17 15.37 10.87 -1.16
CA LYS A 17 16.66 10.51 -0.54
C LYS A 17 16.39 9.81 0.78
N ASN A 18 15.65 8.71 0.75
CA ASN A 18 15.66 7.76 1.85
C ASN A 18 16.21 6.44 1.30
N PRO A 19 17.49 6.38 0.87
CA PRO A 19 18.12 5.07 0.71
C PRO A 19 17.96 4.32 2.04
N VAL A 20 17.68 3.04 1.95
CA VAL A 20 17.71 2.13 3.11
C VAL A 20 19.00 2.41 3.88
N SER A 21 18.93 2.55 5.20
CA SER A 21 20.10 2.89 6.00
C SER A 21 21.24 1.93 5.68
N LYS A 22 22.40 2.49 5.30
CA LYS A 22 23.63 1.74 5.02
C LYS A 22 24.31 1.28 6.31
N SER A 23 23.78 1.63 7.49
CA SER A 23 24.35 1.23 8.76
C SER A 23 24.29 -0.29 8.92
N LYS A 24 25.45 -0.94 8.77
CA LYS A 24 25.60 -2.39 8.95
C LYS A 24 25.28 -2.83 10.39
N ARG A 25 25.38 -1.92 11.37
CA ARG A 25 25.16 -2.21 12.80
C ARG A 25 23.75 -2.76 13.08
N TRP A 26 22.74 -2.23 12.40
CA TRP A 26 21.35 -2.60 12.64
C TRP A 26 20.87 -3.78 11.79
N LEU A 27 21.68 -4.21 10.81
CA LEU A 27 21.28 -5.22 9.84
C LEU A 27 20.87 -6.56 10.51
N PRO A 28 21.64 -7.14 11.45
CA PRO A 28 21.26 -8.40 12.09
C PRO A 28 19.93 -8.29 12.84
N LEU A 29 19.76 -7.22 13.64
CA LEU A 29 18.52 -6.98 14.39
C LEU A 29 17.33 -6.83 13.45
N THR A 30 17.46 -6.03 12.37
CA THR A 30 16.36 -5.85 11.40
C THR A 30 16.00 -7.16 10.69
N LEU A 31 16.99 -8.01 10.40
CA LEU A 31 16.75 -9.31 9.78
C LEU A 31 16.02 -10.26 10.74
N VAL A 32 16.50 -10.36 11.99
CA VAL A 32 15.88 -11.20 13.03
C VAL A 32 14.44 -10.77 13.27
N LEU A 33 14.18 -9.47 13.45
CA LEU A 33 12.82 -8.95 13.66
C LEU A 33 11.92 -9.20 12.46
N ALA A 34 12.42 -9.01 11.24
CA ALA A 34 11.65 -9.22 10.02
C ALA A 34 11.26 -10.69 9.80
N VAL A 35 12.23 -11.60 9.97
CA VAL A 35 12.01 -13.05 9.87
C VAL A 35 11.08 -13.51 10.98
N SER A 36 11.27 -13.03 12.21
CA SER A 36 10.38 -13.36 13.34
C SER A 36 8.95 -12.91 13.07
N TYR A 37 8.76 -11.69 12.55
CA TYR A 37 7.45 -11.18 12.17
C TYR A 37 6.79 -12.05 11.09
N GLY A 38 7.53 -12.38 10.02
CA GLY A 38 7.02 -13.26 8.96
C GLY A 38 6.69 -14.67 9.46
N LEU A 39 7.51 -15.25 10.34
CA LEU A 39 7.26 -16.56 10.94
C LEU A 39 6.03 -16.55 11.84
N VAL A 40 5.87 -15.53 12.69
CA VAL A 40 4.68 -15.41 13.56
C VAL A 40 3.41 -15.39 12.73
N LEU A 41 3.35 -14.54 11.69
CA LEU A 41 2.17 -14.46 10.84
C LEU A 41 1.92 -15.74 10.03
N ALA A 42 2.97 -16.37 9.50
CA ALA A 42 2.84 -17.60 8.72
C ALA A 42 2.44 -18.81 9.57
N ASN A 43 2.60 -18.75 10.90
CA ASN A 43 2.20 -19.81 11.83
C ASN A 43 0.82 -19.59 12.46
N PHE A 44 0.13 -18.49 12.16
CA PHE A 44 -1.28 -18.37 12.54
C PHE A 44 -2.11 -19.49 11.89
N PRO A 45 -3.20 -19.93 12.54
CA PRO A 45 -4.06 -20.96 11.98
C PRO A 45 -4.81 -20.39 10.79
N ILE A 46 -4.47 -20.92 9.61
CA ILE A 46 -4.99 -20.41 8.34
C ILE A 46 -6.50 -20.60 8.25
N ASP A 47 -7.00 -21.68 8.85
CA ASP A 47 -8.40 -22.15 8.82
C ASP A 47 -9.42 -21.15 9.34
N VAL A 48 -8.98 -20.13 10.06
CA VAL A 48 -9.88 -19.19 10.70
C VAL A 48 -10.04 -17.90 9.89
N PHE A 49 -9.20 -17.64 8.88
CA PHE A 49 -9.24 -16.36 8.17
C PHE A 49 -10.26 -16.32 7.03
N LYS A 50 -11.01 -15.22 6.95
CA LYS A 50 -12.14 -14.98 6.02
C LYS A 50 -11.88 -15.34 4.55
N ASP A 51 -10.70 -15.03 4.03
CA ASP A 51 -10.38 -15.20 2.60
C ASP A 51 -9.62 -16.49 2.28
N ARG A 52 -9.50 -17.42 3.25
CA ARG A 52 -8.75 -18.68 3.08
C ARG A 52 -9.20 -19.47 1.86
N ASP A 53 -10.50 -19.75 1.76
CA ASP A 53 -11.02 -20.63 0.71
C ASP A 53 -10.79 -20.03 -0.68
N ASN A 54 -10.83 -18.70 -0.79
CA ASN A 54 -10.48 -17.99 -2.01
C ASN A 54 -9.01 -18.24 -2.40
N TYR A 55 -8.07 -18.20 -1.45
CA TYR A 55 -6.65 -18.45 -1.75
C TYR A 55 -6.33 -19.91 -1.99
N LEU A 56 -6.97 -20.84 -1.29
CA LEU A 56 -6.85 -22.27 -1.59
C LEU A 56 -7.35 -22.55 -3.00
N ASN A 57 -8.48 -21.96 -3.39
CA ASN A 57 -9.00 -22.05 -4.74
C ASN A 57 -8.03 -21.45 -5.78
N TYR A 58 -7.36 -20.33 -5.47
CA TYR A 58 -6.32 -19.81 -6.36
C TYR A 58 -5.17 -20.79 -6.54
N VAL A 59 -4.66 -21.42 -5.48
CA VAL A 59 -3.56 -22.40 -5.62
C VAL A 59 -4.03 -23.63 -6.41
N LEU A 60 -5.25 -24.11 -6.16
CA LEU A 60 -5.77 -25.32 -6.80
C LEU A 60 -6.13 -25.11 -8.27
N ASN A 61 -6.70 -23.97 -8.63
CA ASN A 61 -7.37 -23.76 -9.92
C ASN A 61 -6.80 -22.59 -10.73
N SER A 62 -5.63 -22.04 -10.39
CA SER A 62 -5.06 -20.86 -11.07
C SER A 62 -4.84 -21.06 -12.57
N ASP A 63 -4.46 -22.26 -13.00
CA ASP A 63 -4.27 -22.61 -14.40
C ASP A 63 -5.58 -22.53 -15.19
N ILE A 64 -6.66 -23.06 -14.60
CA ILE A 64 -8.00 -22.99 -15.18
C ILE A 64 -8.48 -21.54 -15.25
N ILE A 65 -8.39 -20.79 -14.13
CA ILE A 65 -8.78 -19.37 -14.08
C ILE A 65 -8.01 -18.55 -15.12
N LEU A 66 -6.71 -18.81 -15.28
CA LEU A 66 -5.86 -18.12 -16.25
C LEU A 66 -6.32 -18.41 -17.70
N SER A 67 -6.66 -19.67 -18.01
CA SER A 67 -7.17 -20.04 -19.33
C SER A 67 -8.53 -19.42 -19.65
N ILE A 68 -9.44 -19.36 -18.66
CA ILE A 68 -10.74 -18.68 -18.79
C ILE A 68 -10.51 -17.19 -19.09
N ASN A 69 -9.67 -16.51 -18.30
CA ASN A 69 -9.39 -15.10 -18.49
C ASN A 69 -8.73 -14.82 -19.86
N ALA A 70 -7.84 -15.71 -20.32
CA ALA A 70 -7.23 -15.62 -21.64
C ALA A 70 -8.26 -15.79 -22.77
N SER A 71 -9.20 -16.73 -22.62
CA SER A 71 -10.28 -16.96 -23.59
C SER A 71 -11.27 -15.80 -23.68
N ALA A 72 -11.46 -15.05 -22.58
CA ALA A 72 -12.30 -13.86 -22.52
C ALA A 72 -11.65 -12.60 -23.13
N GLY A 73 -10.38 -12.69 -23.58
CA GLY A 73 -9.66 -11.62 -24.27
C GLY A 73 -8.48 -11.04 -23.48
N LEU A 74 -7.55 -10.41 -24.20
CA LEU A 74 -6.31 -9.87 -23.62
C LEU A 74 -6.56 -8.83 -22.53
N LEU A 75 -7.57 -7.96 -22.72
CA LEU A 75 -7.89 -6.91 -21.76
C LEU A 75 -8.33 -7.51 -20.41
N THR A 76 -9.23 -8.49 -20.46
CA THR A 76 -9.69 -9.28 -19.31
C THR A 76 -8.52 -10.01 -18.64
N LEU A 77 -7.64 -10.64 -19.42
CA LEU A 77 -6.46 -11.31 -18.90
C LEU A 77 -5.55 -10.37 -18.10
N PHE A 78 -5.25 -9.18 -18.62
CA PHE A 78 -4.37 -8.23 -17.94
C PHE A 78 -5.05 -7.51 -16.76
N ALA A 79 -6.37 -7.34 -16.81
CA ALA A 79 -7.13 -6.72 -15.72
C ALA A 79 -7.29 -7.66 -14.51
N ASN A 80 -7.32 -8.98 -14.72
CA ASN A 80 -7.61 -9.98 -13.69
C ASN A 80 -6.36 -10.68 -13.15
N GLU A 81 -5.37 -9.88 -12.70
CA GLU A 81 -4.23 -10.30 -11.86
C GLU A 81 -3.43 -11.51 -12.43
N PRO A 82 -2.95 -11.46 -13.68
CA PRO A 82 -2.36 -12.63 -14.35
C PRO A 82 -1.05 -13.11 -13.70
N LEU A 83 -0.26 -12.21 -13.11
CA LEU A 83 0.97 -12.59 -12.42
C LEU A 83 0.67 -13.30 -11.11
N TRP A 84 -0.41 -12.93 -10.41
CA TRP A 84 -0.87 -13.69 -9.24
C TRP A 84 -1.25 -15.13 -9.62
N LEU A 85 -2.00 -15.30 -10.69
CA LEU A 85 -2.40 -16.63 -11.19
C LEU A 85 -1.18 -17.47 -11.59
N LEU A 86 -0.24 -16.88 -12.33
CA LEU A 86 0.99 -17.57 -12.72
C LEU A 86 1.82 -18.01 -11.50
N LEU A 87 1.94 -17.14 -10.49
CA LEU A 87 2.64 -17.50 -9.25
C LEU A 87 1.97 -18.69 -8.57
N ASN A 88 0.64 -18.74 -8.50
CA ASN A 88 -0.07 -19.86 -7.89
C ASN A 88 0.09 -21.16 -8.69
N THR A 89 0.09 -21.08 -10.03
CA THR A 89 0.33 -22.25 -10.90
C THR A 89 1.72 -22.83 -10.67
N LEU A 90 2.73 -22.00 -10.43
CA LEU A 90 4.07 -22.45 -10.09
C LEU A 90 4.13 -23.05 -8.68
N MET A 91 3.49 -22.40 -7.70
CA MET A 91 3.50 -22.87 -6.31
C MET A 91 2.80 -24.23 -6.15
N LYS A 92 1.71 -24.47 -6.89
CA LYS A 92 0.99 -25.75 -6.93
C LYS A 92 1.88 -26.94 -7.33
N GLN A 93 2.96 -26.70 -8.07
CA GLN A 93 3.90 -27.76 -8.50
C GLN A 93 4.87 -28.19 -7.40
N VAL A 94 5.07 -27.35 -6.38
CA VAL A 94 6.11 -27.53 -5.36
C VAL A 94 5.54 -27.71 -3.96
N PHE A 95 4.37 -27.14 -3.69
CA PHE A 95 3.78 -27.07 -2.36
C PHE A 95 2.33 -27.55 -2.36
N GLU A 96 1.93 -28.14 -1.25
CA GLU A 96 0.51 -28.29 -0.93
C GLU A 96 -0.17 -26.91 -0.79
N PRO A 97 -1.48 -26.78 -1.07
CA PRO A 97 -2.17 -25.49 -1.08
C PRO A 97 -1.97 -24.64 0.19
N GLU A 98 -2.03 -25.27 1.36
CA GLU A 98 -1.80 -24.56 2.63
C GLU A 98 -0.35 -24.09 2.79
N GLN A 99 0.62 -24.93 2.40
CA GLN A 99 2.04 -24.59 2.44
C GLN A 99 2.37 -23.42 1.51
N ALA A 100 1.74 -23.39 0.32
CA ALA A 100 1.88 -22.28 -0.62
C ALA A 100 1.37 -20.96 0.00
N ILE A 101 0.22 -20.99 0.69
CA ILE A 101 -0.31 -19.82 1.41
C ILE A 101 0.67 -19.39 2.52
N ARG A 102 1.13 -20.31 3.39
CA ARG A 102 2.11 -19.99 4.45
C ARG A 102 3.38 -19.38 3.87
N PHE A 103 3.85 -19.89 2.74
CA PHE A 103 5.02 -19.36 2.03
C PHE A 103 4.78 -17.92 1.55
N TYR A 104 3.64 -17.61 0.94
CA TYR A 104 3.30 -16.24 0.55
C TYR A 104 3.26 -15.30 1.75
N ILE A 105 2.65 -15.71 2.87
CA ILE A 105 2.59 -14.91 4.11
C ILE A 105 4.02 -14.64 4.59
N PHE A 106 4.81 -15.69 4.77
CA PHE A 106 6.18 -15.60 5.27
C PHE A 106 7.05 -14.69 4.39
N MET A 107 7.09 -14.95 3.09
CA MET A 107 7.96 -14.22 2.16
C MET A 107 7.57 -12.76 2.02
N SER A 108 6.27 -12.47 1.88
CA SER A 108 5.79 -11.10 1.73
C SER A 108 5.98 -10.29 3.01
N ALA A 109 5.59 -10.83 4.17
CA ALA A 109 5.73 -10.16 5.47
C ALA A 109 7.19 -9.94 5.85
N THR A 110 8.07 -10.93 5.65
CA THR A 110 9.52 -10.81 5.91
C THR A 110 10.15 -9.76 5.01
N THR A 111 9.86 -9.79 3.70
CA THR A 111 10.42 -8.83 2.74
C THR A 111 9.99 -7.40 3.07
N PHE A 112 8.71 -7.20 3.32
CA PHE A 112 8.18 -5.89 3.69
C PHE A 112 8.79 -5.37 4.99
N SER A 113 8.71 -6.16 6.06
CA SER A 113 9.21 -5.77 7.39
C SER A 113 10.72 -5.49 7.36
N PHE A 114 11.51 -6.28 6.64
CA PHE A 114 12.94 -6.04 6.48
C PHE A 114 13.23 -4.68 5.83
N LEU A 115 12.56 -4.36 4.72
CA LEU A 115 12.72 -3.07 4.04
C LEU A 115 12.21 -1.90 4.90
N PHE A 116 11.14 -2.14 5.65
CA PHE A 116 10.47 -1.14 6.48
C PHE A 116 11.33 -0.76 7.68
N LEU A 117 11.79 -1.76 8.45
CA LEU A 117 12.62 -1.59 9.65
C LEU A 117 13.98 -0.95 9.33
N ARG A 118 14.54 -1.20 8.14
CA ARG A 118 15.80 -0.57 7.71
C ARG A 118 15.66 0.87 7.24
N LYS A 119 14.43 1.39 7.11
CA LYS A 119 14.20 2.75 6.61
C LYS A 119 14.74 3.80 7.56
N ASP A 120 14.52 3.62 8.86
CA ASP A 120 14.98 4.52 9.90
C ASP A 120 15.29 3.75 11.20
N PRO A 121 16.46 3.09 11.29
CA PRO A 121 16.82 2.28 12.46
C PRO A 121 16.88 3.04 13.78
N GLY A 122 17.01 4.37 13.74
CA GLY A 122 16.96 5.20 14.95
C GLY A 122 15.57 5.23 15.61
N ASN A 123 14.52 4.93 14.85
CA ASN A 123 13.14 4.87 15.32
C ASN A 123 12.59 3.43 15.28
N ILE A 124 13.45 2.41 15.47
CA ILE A 124 13.07 0.99 15.30
C ILE A 124 11.87 0.56 16.15
N VAL A 125 11.72 1.09 17.37
CA VAL A 125 10.57 0.80 18.24
C VAL A 125 9.26 1.21 17.56
N TRP A 126 9.20 2.41 17.00
CA TRP A 126 8.02 2.88 16.27
C TRP A 126 7.78 2.09 14.99
N LEU A 127 8.84 1.73 14.27
CA LEU A 127 8.71 0.90 13.07
C LEU A 127 8.15 -0.49 13.41
N VAL A 128 8.57 -1.10 14.52
CA VAL A 128 7.99 -2.36 15.01
C VAL A 128 6.52 -2.17 15.39
N LEU A 129 6.17 -1.13 16.15
CA LEU A 129 4.78 -0.85 16.50
C LEU A 129 3.89 -0.64 15.25
N PHE A 130 4.42 -0.01 14.21
CA PHE A 130 3.73 0.15 12.93
C PHE A 130 3.46 -1.17 12.20
N LEU A 131 4.32 -2.20 12.37
CA LEU A 131 4.04 -3.53 11.80
C LEU A 131 2.79 -4.16 12.43
N PHE A 132 2.49 -3.83 13.69
CA PHE A 132 1.31 -4.30 14.41
C PHE A 132 0.09 -3.40 14.23
N VAL A 133 0.12 -2.39 13.35
CA VAL A 133 -1.11 -1.66 13.00
C VAL A 133 -2.05 -2.64 12.30
N PRO A 134 -3.34 -2.76 12.70
CA PRO A 134 -4.25 -3.78 12.18
C PRO A 134 -4.34 -3.82 10.64
N GLN A 135 -4.29 -2.66 9.99
CA GLN A 135 -4.32 -2.51 8.53
C GLN A 135 -3.07 -3.07 7.86
N ILE A 136 -1.92 -3.02 8.52
CA ILE A 136 -0.67 -3.61 8.03
C ILE A 136 -0.74 -5.13 8.20
N VAL A 137 -1.09 -5.62 9.38
CA VAL A 137 -1.20 -7.07 9.67
C VAL A 137 -2.19 -7.74 8.70
N LYS A 138 -3.39 -7.17 8.56
CA LYS A 138 -4.47 -7.64 7.68
C LYS A 138 -4.01 -7.89 6.24
N ASN A 139 -3.07 -7.10 5.71
CA ASN A 139 -2.56 -7.27 4.36
C ASN A 139 -1.77 -8.57 4.15
N TYR A 140 -1.24 -9.16 5.22
CA TYR A 140 -0.44 -10.37 5.15
C TYR A 140 -1.20 -11.63 5.56
N ILE A 141 -2.29 -11.51 6.33
CA ILE A 141 -3.07 -12.67 6.78
C ILE A 141 -4.42 -12.83 6.09
N ILE A 142 -5.07 -11.72 5.67
CA ILE A 142 -6.38 -11.77 5.01
C ILE A 142 -6.27 -11.33 3.54
N HIS A 143 -5.55 -10.23 3.25
CA HIS A 143 -5.45 -9.71 1.88
C HIS A 143 -4.14 -10.12 1.21
N LEU A 144 -3.87 -11.43 1.18
CA LEU A 144 -2.59 -12.01 0.78
C LEU A 144 -2.05 -11.48 -0.55
N ARG A 145 -2.91 -11.35 -1.57
CA ARG A 145 -2.56 -10.74 -2.87
C ARG A 145 -2.01 -9.32 -2.71
N GLN A 146 -2.72 -8.51 -1.93
CA GLN A 146 -2.33 -7.13 -1.64
C GLN A 146 -1.03 -7.11 -0.84
N GLY A 147 -0.84 -7.99 0.13
CA GLY A 147 0.42 -8.15 0.87
C GLY A 147 1.62 -8.45 -0.02
N VAL A 148 1.50 -9.42 -0.94
CA VAL A 148 2.55 -9.75 -1.92
C VAL A 148 2.84 -8.54 -2.84
N ALA A 149 1.80 -7.88 -3.35
CA ALA A 149 1.95 -6.70 -4.20
C ALA A 149 2.60 -5.52 -3.45
N ILE A 150 2.25 -5.29 -2.17
CA ILE A 150 2.89 -4.29 -1.30
C ILE A 150 4.39 -4.56 -1.16
N SER A 151 4.77 -5.82 -0.89
CA SER A 151 6.19 -6.17 -0.71
C SER A 151 6.99 -5.92 -1.99
N ILE A 152 6.46 -6.28 -3.15
CA ILE A 152 7.11 -6.02 -4.45
C ILE A 152 7.14 -4.53 -4.78
N PHE A 153 6.04 -3.81 -4.52
CA PHE A 153 6.00 -2.37 -4.67
C PHE A 153 7.07 -1.71 -3.82
N PHE A 154 7.24 -2.16 -2.58
CA PHE A 154 8.19 -1.57 -1.65
C PHE A 154 9.65 -1.89 -2.00
N ILE A 155 9.94 -3.06 -2.58
CA ILE A 155 11.22 -3.33 -3.25
C ILE A 155 11.44 -2.24 -4.30
N GLY A 156 10.50 -2.07 -5.25
CA GLY A 156 10.60 -1.04 -6.28
C GLY A 156 10.79 0.37 -5.70
N TRP A 157 10.09 0.70 -4.61
CA TRP A 157 10.14 1.99 -3.93
C TRP A 157 11.50 2.29 -3.30
N THR A 158 12.19 1.26 -2.81
CA THR A 158 13.52 1.38 -2.19
C THR A 158 14.66 1.38 -3.19
N LEU A 159 14.45 0.94 -4.44
CA LEU A 159 15.44 1.02 -5.51
C LEU A 159 15.77 2.48 -5.86
N VAL A 160 17.07 2.78 -5.97
CA VAL A 160 17.58 4.10 -6.30
C VAL A 160 17.50 4.34 -7.81
N GLY A 161 16.57 5.20 -8.23
CA GLY A 161 16.50 5.80 -9.54
C GLY A 161 16.28 4.85 -10.74
N GLY A 162 15.91 5.45 -11.87
CA GLY A 162 15.95 4.78 -13.18
C GLY A 162 14.81 3.83 -13.52
N LYS A 163 15.03 3.08 -14.61
CA LYS A 163 14.05 2.17 -15.23
C LYS A 163 13.72 0.98 -14.32
N LYS A 164 14.70 0.43 -13.60
CA LYS A 164 14.54 -0.76 -12.72
C LYS A 164 13.46 -0.55 -11.66
N ARG A 165 13.44 0.61 -11.00
CA ARG A 165 12.39 0.97 -10.02
C ARG A 165 10.99 0.86 -10.64
N TRP A 166 10.81 1.46 -11.81
CA TRP A 166 9.52 1.45 -12.50
C TRP A 166 9.17 0.06 -13.01
N MET A 167 10.12 -0.71 -13.53
CA MET A 167 9.88 -2.08 -13.96
C MET A 167 9.32 -2.94 -12.82
N VAL A 168 9.93 -2.89 -11.63
CA VAL A 168 9.46 -3.66 -10.46
C VAL A 168 8.07 -3.17 -10.01
N MET A 169 7.87 -1.86 -9.92
CA MET A 169 6.57 -1.29 -9.54
C MET A 169 5.45 -1.65 -10.51
N MET A 170 5.73 -1.67 -11.82
CA MET A 170 4.76 -2.01 -12.87
C MET A 170 4.34 -3.48 -12.86
N LEU A 171 5.02 -4.36 -12.11
CA LEU A 171 4.56 -5.74 -11.91
C LEU A 171 3.41 -5.84 -10.91
N THR A 172 3.30 -4.88 -9.99
CA THR A 172 2.37 -4.94 -8.85
C THR A 172 0.89 -4.92 -9.23
N PRO A 173 0.44 -4.19 -10.28
CA PRO A 173 -0.96 -4.24 -10.71
C PRO A 173 -1.39 -5.61 -11.24
N PHE A 174 -0.45 -6.40 -11.75
CA PHE A 174 -0.71 -7.76 -12.24
C PHE A 174 -0.77 -8.81 -11.12
N ILE A 175 -0.48 -8.40 -9.88
CA ILE A 175 -0.64 -9.22 -8.67
C ILE A 175 -1.89 -8.79 -7.92
N HIS A 176 -2.10 -7.48 -7.81
CA HIS A 176 -3.29 -6.93 -7.17
C HIS A 176 -3.75 -5.64 -7.83
N ALA A 177 -5.03 -5.60 -8.23
CA ALA A 177 -5.56 -4.53 -9.08
C ALA A 177 -5.51 -3.12 -8.45
N SER A 178 -5.51 -2.99 -7.11
CA SER A 178 -5.43 -1.67 -6.46
C SER A 178 -4.16 -0.89 -6.85
N PHE A 179 -3.10 -1.59 -7.25
CA PHE A 179 -1.84 -0.97 -7.66
C PHE A 179 -1.91 -0.25 -9.00
N PHE A 180 -2.89 -0.53 -9.88
CA PHE A 180 -3.14 0.33 -11.04
C PHE A 180 -3.38 1.77 -10.58
N PHE A 181 -4.21 1.95 -9.55
CA PHE A 181 -4.52 3.27 -8.99
C PHE A 181 -3.33 3.86 -8.24
N VAL A 182 -2.62 3.08 -7.42
CA VAL A 182 -1.40 3.55 -6.75
C VAL A 182 -0.39 4.10 -7.75
N LEU A 183 -0.18 3.43 -8.89
CA LEU A 183 0.74 3.89 -9.92
C LEU A 183 0.24 5.12 -10.67
N ILE A 184 -1.06 5.21 -10.97
CA ILE A 184 -1.67 6.42 -11.55
C ILE A 184 -1.46 7.62 -10.63
N LEU A 185 -1.74 7.47 -9.32
CA LEU A 185 -1.52 8.52 -8.32
C LEU A 185 -0.04 8.92 -8.26
N LEU A 186 0.87 7.95 -8.34
CA LEU A 186 2.31 8.20 -8.34
C LEU A 186 2.77 8.96 -9.60
N VAL A 187 2.26 8.60 -10.77
CA VAL A 187 2.53 9.29 -12.04
C VAL A 187 1.98 10.71 -12.01
N LEU A 188 0.75 10.90 -11.54
CA LEU A 188 0.13 12.23 -11.41
C LEU A 188 0.88 13.12 -10.40
N ASN A 189 1.33 12.56 -9.27
CA ASN A 189 2.22 13.28 -8.35
C ASN A 189 3.53 13.71 -9.05
N LYS A 190 4.16 12.80 -9.82
CA LYS A 190 5.37 13.14 -10.58
C LYS A 190 5.08 14.22 -11.64
N PHE A 191 3.95 14.15 -12.32
CA PHE A 191 3.54 15.14 -13.32
C PHE A 191 3.35 16.53 -12.70
N THR A 192 2.58 16.63 -11.60
CA THR A 192 2.36 17.91 -10.90
C THR A 192 3.65 18.47 -10.29
N THR A 193 4.56 17.62 -9.82
CA THR A 193 5.89 18.06 -9.37
C THR A 193 6.75 18.62 -10.50
N ARG A 194 6.68 18.01 -11.70
CA ARG A 194 7.38 18.45 -12.90
C ARG A 194 6.86 19.80 -13.41
N LEU A 195 5.55 20.02 -13.34
CA LEU A 195 4.91 21.31 -13.66
C LEU A 195 5.18 22.40 -12.61
N ARG A 196 5.88 22.08 -11.52
CA ARG A 196 6.20 23.02 -10.42
C ARG A 196 4.96 23.68 -9.82
N LEU A 197 3.81 23.01 -9.84
CA LEU A 197 2.56 23.54 -9.27
C LEU A 197 2.76 23.89 -7.78
N SER A 198 2.12 24.98 -7.34
CA SER A 198 2.08 25.39 -5.93
C SER A 198 1.40 24.32 -5.07
N GLY A 199 1.67 24.32 -3.76
CA GLY A 199 1.08 23.32 -2.84
C GLY A 199 -0.44 23.28 -2.89
N VAL A 200 -1.08 24.46 -2.90
CA VAL A 200 -2.54 24.60 -3.00
C VAL A 200 -3.05 24.01 -4.32
N LEU A 201 -2.44 24.38 -5.45
CA LEU A 201 -2.87 23.90 -6.76
C LEU A 201 -2.70 22.37 -6.89
N ARG A 202 -1.66 21.78 -6.29
CA ARG A 202 -1.50 20.33 -6.23
C ARG A 202 -2.63 19.67 -5.45
N ILE A 203 -2.96 20.19 -4.26
CA ILE A 203 -4.07 19.69 -3.44
C ILE A 203 -5.38 19.77 -4.23
N SER A 204 -5.64 20.88 -4.93
CA SER A 204 -6.84 21.01 -5.79
C SER A 204 -6.86 19.99 -6.93
N VAL A 205 -5.75 19.80 -7.65
CA VAL A 205 -5.65 18.76 -8.71
C VAL A 205 -5.90 17.37 -8.14
N PHE A 206 -5.35 17.09 -6.96
CA PHE A 206 -5.51 15.81 -6.26
C PHE A 206 -6.94 15.56 -5.81
N PHE A 207 -7.60 16.58 -5.28
CA PHE A 207 -9.00 16.54 -4.90
C PHE A 207 -9.90 16.27 -6.13
N VAL A 208 -9.72 17.03 -7.22
CA VAL A 208 -10.46 16.84 -8.47
C VAL A 208 -10.20 15.46 -9.06
N ALA A 209 -8.96 14.99 -9.08
CA ALA A 209 -8.63 13.65 -9.55
C ALA A 209 -9.31 12.55 -8.71
N GLY A 210 -9.37 12.72 -7.40
CA GLY A 210 -10.09 11.80 -6.50
C GLY A 210 -11.59 11.77 -6.77
N LEU A 211 -12.23 12.92 -7.01
CA LEU A 211 -13.63 12.99 -7.38
C LEU A 211 -13.92 12.36 -8.75
N LEU A 212 -13.13 12.72 -9.78
CA LEU A 212 -13.27 12.14 -11.11
C LEU A 212 -13.07 10.63 -11.10
N PHE A 213 -12.08 10.16 -10.33
CA PHE A 213 -11.87 8.73 -10.11
C PHE A 213 -13.11 8.07 -9.52
N THR A 214 -13.68 8.70 -8.50
CA THR A 214 -14.83 8.16 -7.78
C THR A 214 -16.03 7.97 -8.70
N LEU A 215 -16.26 8.92 -9.60
CA LEU A 215 -17.37 8.88 -10.55
C LEU A 215 -17.13 7.93 -11.73
N SER A 216 -15.88 7.57 -12.03
CA SER A 216 -15.53 6.84 -13.27
C SER A 216 -15.11 5.39 -13.06
N VAL A 217 -14.67 4.99 -11.85
CA VAL A 217 -14.04 3.67 -11.66
C VAL A 217 -14.95 2.49 -12.00
N GLY A 218 -16.26 2.58 -11.71
CA GLY A 218 -17.20 1.49 -12.01
C GLY A 218 -17.33 1.25 -13.51
N TYR A 219 -17.46 2.34 -14.27
CA TYR A 219 -17.46 2.29 -15.74
C TYR A 219 -16.15 1.75 -16.29
N LEU A 220 -15.01 2.23 -15.79
CA LEU A 220 -13.70 1.77 -16.22
C LEU A 220 -13.48 0.27 -15.93
N ALA A 221 -13.89 -0.19 -14.75
CA ALA A 221 -13.78 -1.60 -14.36
C ALA A 221 -14.64 -2.50 -15.26
N ALA A 222 -15.87 -2.09 -15.55
CA ALA A 222 -16.76 -2.83 -16.46
C ALA A 222 -16.19 -2.87 -17.88
N ALA A 223 -15.68 -1.74 -18.39
CA ALA A 223 -15.13 -1.64 -19.73
C ALA A 223 -13.89 -2.52 -19.96
N VAL A 224 -13.10 -2.78 -18.91
CA VAL A 224 -11.91 -3.66 -19.00
C VAL A 224 -12.19 -5.12 -18.64
N GLY A 225 -13.43 -5.47 -18.32
CA GLY A 225 -13.80 -6.82 -17.87
C GLY A 225 -13.15 -7.19 -16.52
N ALA A 226 -12.91 -6.20 -15.67
CA ALA A 226 -12.37 -6.43 -14.32
C ALA A 226 -13.46 -7.04 -13.44
N ARG A 227 -13.18 -8.18 -12.79
CA ARG A 227 -14.15 -8.84 -11.88
C ARG A 227 -14.65 -7.93 -10.76
N GLN A 228 -13.82 -6.95 -10.37
CA GLN A 228 -14.11 -5.90 -9.40
C GLN A 228 -15.37 -5.09 -9.73
N ALA A 229 -15.75 -4.98 -11.01
CA ALA A 229 -16.98 -4.29 -11.42
C ALA A 229 -18.25 -4.96 -10.87
N ASN A 230 -18.21 -6.27 -10.64
CA ASN A 230 -19.34 -7.06 -10.14
C ASN A 230 -19.25 -7.34 -8.63
N GLU A 231 -18.05 -7.26 -8.05
CA GLU A 231 -17.80 -7.59 -6.64
C GLU A 231 -17.98 -6.38 -5.70
N TYR A 232 -17.73 -5.15 -6.16
CA TYR A 232 -17.83 -3.97 -5.31
C TYR A 232 -19.21 -3.34 -5.35
N ALA A 233 -19.82 -3.17 -4.17
CA ALA A 233 -20.90 -2.21 -4.01
C ALA A 233 -20.33 -0.80 -4.20
N PHE A 234 -20.77 -0.10 -5.25
CA PHE A 234 -20.51 1.33 -5.43
C PHE A 234 -21.39 2.20 -4.51
N SER A 235 -21.78 1.64 -3.35
CA SER A 235 -22.49 2.28 -2.27
C SER A 235 -21.90 1.80 -0.94
N ALA A 236 -21.40 2.75 -0.15
CA ALA A 236 -20.83 2.51 1.18
C ALA A 236 -21.95 2.44 2.24
N GLU A 237 -22.88 1.50 2.13
CA GLU A 237 -23.93 1.35 3.13
C GLU A 237 -23.33 0.80 4.44
N GLY A 238 -23.57 1.50 5.56
CA GLY A 238 -23.09 1.07 6.88
C GLY A 238 -21.64 1.40 7.23
N ILE A 239 -20.92 2.21 6.43
CA ILE A 239 -19.55 2.64 6.79
C ILE A 239 -19.60 3.71 7.90
N SER A 240 -18.97 3.40 9.03
CA SER A 240 -18.77 4.37 10.12
C SER A 240 -17.88 5.52 9.69
N GLY A 241 -18.30 6.78 9.87
CA GLY A 241 -17.50 7.98 9.56
C GLY A 241 -16.22 8.16 10.40
N LEU A 242 -15.93 7.27 11.36
CA LEU A 242 -14.75 7.35 12.23
C LEU A 242 -13.44 7.26 11.45
N GLY A 243 -13.37 6.40 10.43
CA GLY A 243 -12.18 6.27 9.59
C GLY A 243 -11.89 7.58 8.85
N PHE A 244 -12.93 8.21 8.30
CA PHE A 244 -12.82 9.51 7.64
C PHE A 244 -12.29 10.58 8.61
N ILE A 245 -12.89 10.72 9.79
CA ILE A 245 -12.48 11.71 10.79
C ILE A 245 -11.03 11.49 11.22
N PHE A 246 -10.64 10.23 11.44
CA PHE A 246 -9.27 9.89 11.83
C PHE A 246 -8.26 10.30 10.75
N TRP A 247 -8.46 9.87 9.51
CA TRP A 247 -7.53 10.18 8.42
C TRP A 247 -7.55 11.65 8.01
N LEU A 248 -8.67 12.34 8.18
CA LEU A 248 -8.77 13.80 8.04
C LEU A 248 -7.93 14.52 9.11
N THR A 249 -7.95 14.03 10.34
CA THR A 249 -7.10 14.55 11.43
C THR A 249 -5.61 14.37 11.08
N ILE A 250 -5.22 13.19 10.58
CA ILE A 250 -3.85 12.95 10.11
C ILE A 250 -3.48 13.91 8.96
N LEU A 251 -4.38 14.14 8.01
CA LEU A 251 -4.16 15.11 6.93
C LEU A 251 -3.94 16.52 7.48
N PHE A 252 -4.72 16.97 8.48
CA PHE A 252 -4.49 18.26 9.12
C PHE A 252 -3.13 18.33 9.82
N VAL A 253 -2.71 17.28 10.53
CA VAL A 253 -1.37 17.21 11.13
C VAL A 253 -0.28 17.36 10.05
N PHE A 254 -0.46 16.76 8.87
CA PHE A 254 0.46 16.90 7.73
C PHE A 254 0.48 18.34 7.20
N ILE A 255 -0.68 18.98 7.09
CA ILE A 255 -0.81 20.36 6.61
C ILE A 255 -0.14 21.34 7.58
N PHE A 256 -0.33 21.16 8.91
CA PHE A 256 0.26 22.02 9.94
C PHE A 256 1.79 21.92 10.04
N GLN A 257 2.43 20.91 9.44
CA GLN A 257 3.89 20.88 9.28
C GLN A 257 4.41 21.92 8.27
N GLY A 258 3.52 22.52 7.47
CA GLY A 258 3.83 23.60 6.54
C GLY A 258 4.18 23.14 5.13
N ALA A 259 4.32 24.11 4.22
CA ALA A 259 4.44 23.88 2.78
C ALA A 259 5.68 23.05 2.38
N SER A 260 6.78 23.13 3.14
CA SER A 260 7.99 22.35 2.89
C SER A 260 7.76 20.85 3.09
N PHE A 261 6.99 20.48 4.13
CA PHE A 261 6.60 19.10 4.39
C PHE A 261 5.67 18.57 3.30
N ILE A 262 4.61 19.32 2.97
CA ILE A 262 3.67 18.97 1.90
C ILE A 262 4.39 18.77 0.57
N LYS A 263 5.35 19.64 0.22
CA LYS A 263 6.12 19.53 -1.02
C LYS A 263 7.02 18.29 -1.03
N ARG A 264 7.59 17.91 0.12
CA ARG A 264 8.49 16.75 0.26
C ARG A 264 7.73 15.42 0.25
N TYR A 265 6.58 15.37 0.91
CA TYR A 265 5.74 14.19 1.07
C TYR A 265 4.43 14.33 0.29
N SER A 266 4.53 14.86 -0.94
CA SER A 266 3.35 15.20 -1.74
C SER A 266 2.58 13.97 -2.19
N PHE A 267 3.24 12.81 -2.33
CA PHE A 267 2.57 11.56 -2.66
C PHE A 267 1.74 11.05 -1.50
N GLU A 268 2.26 11.09 -0.28
CA GLU A 268 1.60 10.63 0.93
C GLU A 268 0.40 11.51 1.28
N VAL A 269 0.55 12.84 1.14
CA VAL A 269 -0.57 13.79 1.22
C VAL A 269 -1.62 13.50 0.13
N PHE A 270 -1.19 13.17 -1.08
CA PHE A 270 -2.11 12.84 -2.17
C PHE A 270 -2.95 11.61 -1.85
N VAL A 271 -2.32 10.50 -1.43
CA VAL A 271 -3.08 9.29 -1.12
C VAL A 271 -4.09 9.53 0.01
N LEU A 272 -3.75 10.33 1.02
CA LEU A 272 -4.71 10.75 2.06
C LEU A 272 -5.90 11.52 1.48
N ILE A 273 -5.65 12.53 0.64
CA ILE A 273 -6.72 13.30 -0.01
C ILE A 273 -7.60 12.40 -0.89
N PHE A 274 -6.98 11.56 -1.71
CA PHE A 274 -7.67 10.61 -2.58
C PHE A 274 -8.60 9.69 -1.79
N TYR A 275 -8.09 9.12 -0.69
CA TYR A 275 -8.86 8.27 0.21
C TYR A 275 -10.05 9.02 0.80
N LEU A 276 -9.84 10.24 1.32
CA LEU A 276 -10.90 11.05 1.92
C LEU A 276 -11.97 11.44 0.90
N CYS A 277 -11.60 11.77 -0.34
CA CYS A 277 -12.56 12.06 -1.41
C CYS A 277 -13.42 10.84 -1.77
N ALA A 278 -12.83 9.65 -1.79
CA ALA A 278 -13.49 8.43 -2.25
C ALA A 278 -14.14 7.61 -1.10
N TYR A 279 -13.93 8.03 0.15
CA TYR A 279 -14.27 7.28 1.37
C TYR A 279 -15.72 6.78 1.41
N PHE A 280 -16.67 7.66 1.12
CA PHE A 280 -18.11 7.36 1.20
C PHE A 280 -18.69 6.76 -0.08
N PHE A 281 -17.87 6.54 -1.10
CA PHE A 281 -18.36 6.17 -2.42
C PHE A 281 -17.90 4.79 -2.85
N ILE A 282 -16.64 4.41 -2.56
CA ILE A 282 -16.07 3.17 -3.10
C ILE A 282 -15.13 2.51 -2.09
N GLU A 283 -15.37 1.24 -1.79
CA GLU A 283 -14.53 0.42 -0.91
C GLU A 283 -13.08 0.27 -1.41
N VAL A 284 -12.90 0.27 -2.74
CA VAL A 284 -11.60 0.21 -3.42
C VAL A 284 -10.65 1.30 -2.92
N SER A 285 -11.16 2.47 -2.56
CA SER A 285 -10.35 3.56 -2.02
C SER A 285 -9.59 3.15 -0.75
N GLY A 286 -10.24 2.36 0.12
CA GLY A 286 -9.63 1.78 1.30
C GLY A 286 -8.48 0.84 0.95
N ARG A 287 -8.62 0.01 -0.09
CA ARG A 287 -7.55 -0.90 -0.55
C ARG A 287 -6.36 -0.14 -1.13
N VAL A 288 -6.61 0.90 -1.91
CA VAL A 288 -5.56 1.79 -2.45
C VAL A 288 -4.80 2.48 -1.31
N PHE A 289 -5.53 2.97 -0.31
CA PHE A 289 -4.94 3.59 0.87
C PHE A 289 -4.14 2.59 1.73
N GLU A 290 -4.71 1.43 2.07
CA GLU A 290 -4.03 0.35 2.80
C GLU A 290 -2.74 -0.09 2.08
N SER A 291 -2.74 -0.10 0.74
CA SER A 291 -1.58 -0.45 -0.10
C SER A 291 -0.43 0.56 -0.04
N THR A 292 -0.67 1.77 0.47
CA THR A 292 0.34 2.85 0.55
C THR A 292 0.49 3.41 1.96
N LEU A 293 -0.29 2.91 2.92
CA LEU A 293 -0.31 3.34 4.32
C LEU A 293 1.09 3.36 4.94
N PHE A 294 1.92 2.35 4.66
CA PHE A 294 3.28 2.29 5.20
C PHE A 294 4.14 3.51 4.81
N ILE A 295 3.89 4.11 3.65
CA ILE A 295 4.60 5.32 3.20
C ILE A 295 4.12 6.53 4.00
N VAL A 296 2.81 6.63 4.28
CA VAL A 296 2.22 7.64 5.15
C VAL A 296 2.81 7.55 6.57
N LEU A 297 2.92 6.33 7.11
CA LEU A 297 3.55 6.06 8.41
C LEU A 297 5.02 6.52 8.45
N LEU A 298 5.78 6.21 7.40
CA LEU A 298 7.16 6.66 7.28
C LEU A 298 7.27 8.19 7.15
N ALA A 299 6.35 8.84 6.46
CA ALA A 299 6.31 10.30 6.32
C ALA A 299 6.11 10.97 7.69
N GLY A 300 5.12 10.50 8.45
CA GLY A 300 4.80 11.00 9.78
C GLY A 300 5.95 10.83 10.78
N LEU A 301 6.75 9.76 10.65
CA LEU A 301 7.91 9.53 11.51
C LEU A 301 9.01 10.61 11.36
N THR A 302 9.07 11.27 10.20
CA THR A 302 10.05 12.34 9.90
C THR A 302 9.65 13.73 10.39
N MET A 303 8.44 13.88 10.93
CA MET A 303 7.97 15.14 11.50
C MET A 303 8.81 15.56 12.71
N LYS A 304 8.69 16.84 13.11
CA LYS A 304 9.40 17.38 14.28
C LYS A 304 8.42 17.98 15.29
N GLY A 305 8.86 18.09 16.54
CA GLY A 305 8.11 18.75 17.61
C GLY A 305 6.75 18.11 17.89
N TRP A 306 5.76 18.96 18.17
CA TRP A 306 4.41 18.53 18.57
C TRP A 306 3.69 17.71 17.50
N GLY A 307 3.92 17.98 16.21
CA GLY A 307 3.24 17.26 15.13
C GLY A 307 3.64 15.78 15.05
N LYS A 308 4.92 15.47 15.33
CA LYS A 308 5.38 14.07 15.46
C LYS A 308 4.67 13.38 16.63
N LEU A 309 4.58 14.05 17.79
CA LEU A 309 3.90 13.49 18.95
C LEU A 309 2.40 13.26 18.68
N ALA A 310 1.72 14.23 18.06
CA ALA A 310 0.31 14.12 17.68
C ALA A 310 0.08 12.95 16.71
N PHE A 311 0.92 12.83 15.68
CA PHE A 311 0.86 11.73 14.72
C PHE A 311 1.03 10.37 15.39
N LEU A 312 2.12 10.18 16.15
CA LEU A 312 2.43 8.90 16.79
C LEU A 312 1.37 8.50 17.82
N SER A 313 0.91 9.46 18.62
CA SER A 313 -0.16 9.22 19.61
C SER A 313 -1.47 8.83 18.92
N SER A 314 -1.81 9.48 17.80
CA SER A 314 -3.02 9.17 17.03
C SER A 314 -2.96 7.76 16.45
N ILE A 315 -1.83 7.37 15.84
CA ILE A 315 -1.66 6.01 15.26
C ILE A 315 -1.68 4.94 16.36
N LEU A 316 -1.04 5.20 17.51
CA LEU A 316 -1.05 4.28 18.63
C LEU A 316 -2.46 4.12 19.20
N PHE A 317 -3.15 5.23 19.46
CA PHE A 317 -4.53 5.23 19.94
C PHE A 317 -5.44 4.46 18.98
N TYR A 318 -5.36 4.77 17.68
CA TYR A 318 -6.13 4.08 16.65
C TYR A 318 -5.87 2.57 16.61
N SER A 319 -4.60 2.16 16.73
CA SER A 319 -4.24 0.74 16.71
C SER A 319 -4.78 0.01 17.95
N VAL A 320 -4.57 0.58 19.14
CA VAL A 320 -5.08 0.03 20.40
C VAL A 320 -6.59 -0.03 20.40
N PHE A 321 -7.25 1.06 20.00
CA PHE A 321 -8.71 1.15 19.93
C PHE A 321 -9.27 0.13 18.93
N SER A 322 -8.66 -0.02 17.75
CA SER A 322 -9.08 -1.00 16.75
C SER A 322 -8.93 -2.44 17.23
N TYR A 323 -7.94 -2.76 18.07
CA TYR A 323 -7.83 -4.08 18.67
C TYR A 323 -8.82 -4.26 19.83
N ALA A 324 -9.01 -3.23 20.66
CA ALA A 324 -9.94 -3.25 21.78
C ALA A 324 -11.39 -3.50 21.33
N LEU A 325 -11.81 -2.87 20.22
CA LEU A 325 -13.13 -3.08 19.63
C LEU A 325 -13.37 -4.51 19.10
N ARG A 326 -12.32 -5.33 18.99
CA ARG A 326 -12.40 -6.69 18.45
C ARG A 326 -11.85 -7.72 19.44
N PHE A 327 -11.67 -7.33 20.69
CA PHE A 327 -11.01 -8.18 21.69
C PHE A 327 -11.81 -9.48 21.97
N ASP A 328 -13.13 -9.39 21.84
CA ASP A 328 -14.08 -10.51 21.98
C ASP A 328 -14.24 -11.32 20.68
N GLN A 329 -13.66 -10.88 19.56
CA GLN A 329 -13.78 -11.55 18.27
C GLN A 329 -12.62 -12.54 18.04
N PRO A 330 -12.86 -13.67 17.35
CA PRO A 330 -11.81 -14.61 16.99
C PRO A 330 -10.63 -13.94 16.30
N TRP A 331 -9.42 -14.18 16.83
CA TRP A 331 -8.17 -13.60 16.32
C TRP A 331 -8.22 -12.07 16.22
N LEU A 332 -8.83 -11.40 17.20
CA LEU A 332 -8.99 -9.94 17.21
C LEU A 332 -9.76 -9.41 15.99
N GLY A 333 -10.74 -10.18 15.54
CA GLY A 333 -11.61 -9.89 14.40
C GLY A 333 -10.99 -10.15 13.03
N PHE A 334 -9.83 -10.83 12.97
CA PHE A 334 -9.30 -11.32 11.70
C PHE A 334 -9.97 -12.63 11.26
N GLY A 335 -10.61 -13.34 12.17
CA GLY A 335 -11.26 -14.62 11.91
C GLY A 335 -12.75 -14.57 11.54
N VAL A 336 -13.27 -13.39 11.20
CA VAL A 336 -14.70 -13.12 10.98
C VAL A 336 -14.94 -12.58 9.57
#